data_AF-A0A0H3VAF6-F1
#
_entry.id   AF-A0A0H3VAF6-F1
#
_cell.length_a   1.000
_cell.length_b   1.000
_cell.length_c   1.000
_cell.angle_alpha   90.00
_cell.angle_beta   90.00
_cell.angle_gamma   90.00
#
_symmetry.space_group_name_H-M   'P 1'
#
loop_
_entity.id
_entity.type
_entity.pdbx_description
1 polymer ?
#
loop_
_entity_poly.entity_id
_entity_poly.type
_entity_poly.pdbx_seq_one_letter_code
_entity_poly.pdbx_strand_id
1 'polypeptide(L)'
;MLVRTLRRLRRRVDVNTEVGVVRDIRLKELRIYTDYGRCSRPLFIVEKQRLLIKKKDIQALQQRETPEDGGWHDLVAKGFIEYIDTEEEETTMISMTINDLVSARVNPEEAYSETYTHCEIHPSLILGVCASIIPFPDHNQSPRNTYQSAMGKQAMGIYVTNYQFRMDTLAYVLYYPQKPLVTTRAMEHLHFRQLPAGINAIVAIACYSGYNQEDSVIMNQSSIDRGFFRSLFFRSYRDEEKKMGTLVKEDFGRPNRMDTMGMRHGSYDKLDDDGLAPPGTRVSGEDVIIGKTSPIAQ
;
A
#
# COMPACT_ATOMS: atom_id res chain seq x y z
N MET A 1 -0.83 -36.86 22.54
CA MET A 1 -2.00 -37.35 21.77
C MET A 1 -2.98 -36.21 21.50
N LEU A 2 -3.42 -35.47 22.54
CA LEU A 2 -4.38 -34.35 22.43
C LEU A 2 -4.00 -33.26 21.41
N VAL A 3 -2.78 -32.70 21.49
CA VAL A 3 -2.34 -31.60 20.60
C VAL A 3 -2.33 -31.99 19.13
N ARG A 4 -1.92 -33.24 18.81
CA ARG A 4 -1.96 -33.75 17.44
C ARG A 4 -3.40 -33.88 16.93
N THR A 5 -4.34 -34.27 17.80
CA THR A 5 -5.76 -34.32 17.46
C THR A 5 -6.33 -32.93 17.22
N LEU A 6 -6.04 -31.96 18.09
CA LEU A 6 -6.49 -30.57 17.93
C LEU A 6 -5.97 -29.94 16.63
N ARG A 7 -4.67 -30.08 16.34
CA ARG A 7 -4.09 -29.62 15.06
C ARG A 7 -4.73 -30.32 13.86
N ARG A 8 -5.03 -31.62 13.97
CA ARG A 8 -5.72 -32.34 12.89
C ARG A 8 -7.16 -31.86 12.66
N LEU A 9 -7.88 -31.52 13.73
CA LEU A 9 -9.22 -30.93 13.64
C LEU A 9 -9.16 -29.54 12.98
N ARG A 10 -8.18 -28.71 13.35
CA ARG A 10 -7.93 -27.40 12.70
C ARG A 10 -7.63 -27.55 11.20
N ARG A 11 -6.79 -28.50 10.82
CA ARG A 11 -6.43 -28.78 9.42
C ARG A 11 -7.57 -29.34 8.57
N ARG A 12 -8.65 -29.83 9.20
CA ARG A 12 -9.88 -30.29 8.52
C ARG A 12 -10.99 -29.25 8.55
N VAL A 13 -10.73 -28.07 9.12
CA VAL A 13 -11.72 -27.00 9.32
C VAL A 13 -12.86 -27.41 10.27
N ASP A 14 -12.67 -28.49 11.06
CA ASP A 14 -13.61 -28.86 12.14
C ASP A 14 -13.54 -27.86 13.31
N VAL A 15 -12.38 -27.20 13.46
CA VAL A 15 -12.13 -26.07 14.36
C VAL A 15 -11.72 -24.89 13.51
N ASN A 16 -12.13 -23.67 13.89
CA ASN A 16 -11.75 -22.45 13.19
C ASN A 16 -10.22 -22.39 13.01
N THR A 17 -9.77 -22.07 11.80
CA THR A 17 -8.37 -22.00 11.39
C THR A 17 -7.56 -20.98 12.20
N GLU A 18 -8.23 -20.02 12.83
CA GLU A 18 -7.65 -18.96 13.66
C GLU A 18 -7.32 -19.41 15.10
N VAL A 19 -7.77 -20.59 15.53
CA VAL A 19 -7.52 -21.07 16.90
C VAL A 19 -6.05 -21.44 17.06
N GLY A 20 -5.36 -20.73 17.94
CA GLY A 20 -3.96 -20.97 18.29
C GLY A 20 -3.83 -22.10 19.30
N VAL A 21 -2.92 -23.05 19.08
CA VAL A 21 -2.69 -24.19 19.99
C VAL A 21 -1.22 -24.28 20.34
N VAL A 22 -0.89 -23.89 21.58
CA VAL A 22 0.50 -23.82 22.07
C VAL A 22 0.71 -24.87 23.13
N ARG A 23 1.73 -25.72 22.94
CA ARG A 23 2.12 -26.74 23.92
C ARG A 23 3.52 -26.46 24.42
N ASP A 24 3.60 -25.92 25.63
CA ASP A 24 4.87 -25.76 26.32
C ASP A 24 5.25 -27.07 27.02
N ILE A 25 6.28 -27.73 26.52
CA ILE A 25 6.77 -28.99 27.06
C ILE A 25 7.51 -28.78 28.39
N ARG A 26 8.19 -27.63 28.55
CA ARG A 26 8.99 -27.31 29.74
C ARG A 26 8.10 -26.98 30.93
N LEU A 27 7.09 -26.12 30.70
CA LEU A 27 6.11 -25.75 31.73
C LEU A 27 5.00 -26.79 31.89
N LYS A 28 4.91 -27.77 30.99
CA LYS A 28 3.86 -28.80 30.95
C LYS A 28 2.45 -28.21 30.82
N GLU A 29 2.33 -27.11 30.08
CA GLU A 29 1.08 -26.40 29.87
C GLU A 29 0.59 -26.55 28.43
N LEU A 30 -0.74 -26.53 28.28
CA LEU A 30 -1.42 -26.43 26.99
C LEU A 30 -2.26 -25.16 27.03
N ARG A 31 -1.94 -24.22 26.14
CA ARG A 31 -2.67 -22.96 26.01
C ARG A 31 -3.42 -22.95 24.68
N ILE A 32 -4.68 -22.56 24.72
CA ILE A 32 -5.55 -22.47 23.55
C ILE A 32 -6.05 -21.04 23.48
N TYR A 33 -5.81 -20.41 22.35
CA TYR A 33 -6.16 -19.01 22.10
C TYR A 33 -7.24 -18.94 21.03
N THR A 34 -8.35 -18.26 21.36
CA THR A 34 -9.51 -18.06 20.49
C THR A 34 -9.93 -16.60 20.44
N ASP A 35 -9.12 -15.72 21.00
CA ASP A 35 -9.32 -14.27 21.03
C ASP A 35 -9.05 -13.64 19.66
N TYR A 36 -9.70 -12.50 19.44
CA TYR A 36 -9.56 -11.68 18.24
C TYR A 36 -8.38 -10.71 18.37
N GLY A 37 -7.81 -10.28 17.24
CA GLY A 37 -6.72 -9.30 17.21
C GLY A 37 -5.31 -9.88 17.20
N ARG A 38 -5.18 -11.21 17.25
CA ARG A 38 -3.90 -11.90 17.09
C ARG A 38 -3.38 -11.76 15.65
N CYS A 39 -2.10 -11.47 15.51
CA CYS A 39 -1.41 -11.50 14.22
C CYS A 39 -1.09 -12.96 13.88
N SER A 40 -1.47 -13.39 12.68
CA SER A 40 -1.12 -14.71 12.16
C SER A 40 -0.49 -14.60 10.79
N ARG A 41 0.38 -15.55 10.46
CA ARG A 41 0.94 -15.70 9.12
C ARG A 41 0.72 -17.11 8.58
N PRO A 42 0.36 -17.26 7.30
CA PRO A 42 0.17 -18.57 6.71
C PRO A 42 1.52 -19.20 6.33
N LEU A 43 1.70 -20.46 6.67
CA LEU A 43 2.91 -21.23 6.37
C LEU A 43 2.56 -22.58 5.75
N PHE A 44 3.47 -23.13 4.96
CA PHE A 44 3.29 -24.49 4.44
C PHE A 44 3.56 -25.53 5.51
N ILE A 45 2.70 -26.54 5.58
CA ILE A 45 2.87 -27.65 6.52
C ILE A 45 3.93 -28.61 5.98
N VAL A 46 4.88 -28.97 6.86
CA VAL A 46 5.94 -29.95 6.58
C VAL A 46 5.71 -31.20 7.41
N GLU A 47 5.73 -32.36 6.75
CA GLU A 47 5.75 -33.66 7.43
C GLU A 47 6.96 -34.47 6.94
N LYS A 48 7.77 -34.99 7.87
CA LYS A 48 8.98 -35.77 7.56
C LYS A 48 9.90 -35.06 6.55
N GLN A 49 10.16 -33.77 6.78
CA GLN A 49 10.98 -32.91 5.90
C GLN A 49 10.50 -32.85 4.45
N ARG A 50 9.20 -33.05 4.22
CA ARG A 50 8.55 -32.87 2.92
C ARG A 50 7.35 -31.97 3.07
N LEU A 51 7.19 -31.06 2.11
CA LEU A 51 5.97 -30.28 1.98
C LEU A 51 4.79 -31.19 1.68
N LEU A 52 3.65 -30.93 2.32
CA LEU A 52 2.41 -31.63 2.00
C LEU A 52 1.86 -31.25 0.62
N ILE A 53 2.04 -29.98 0.23
CA ILE A 53 1.68 -29.50 -1.11
C ILE A 53 2.63 -30.08 -2.17
N LYS A 54 2.06 -30.60 -3.27
CA LYS A 54 2.82 -31.19 -4.38
C LYS A 54 2.68 -30.36 -5.65
N LYS A 55 3.57 -30.60 -6.62
CA LYS A 55 3.53 -29.92 -7.93
C LYS A 55 2.20 -30.07 -8.66
N LYS A 56 1.52 -31.22 -8.52
CA LYS A 56 0.19 -31.44 -9.10
C LYS A 56 -0.86 -30.44 -8.58
N ASP A 57 -0.78 -30.08 -7.30
CA ASP A 57 -1.75 -29.19 -6.66
C ASP A 57 -1.49 -27.74 -7.10
N ILE A 58 -0.22 -27.39 -7.31
CA ILE A 58 0.19 -26.10 -7.89
C ILE A 58 -0.26 -25.97 -9.35
N GLN A 59 -0.10 -27.04 -10.15
CA GLN A 59 -0.56 -27.05 -11.53
C GLN A 59 -2.09 -26.90 -11.62
N ALA A 60 -2.82 -27.59 -10.75
CA ALA A 60 -4.28 -27.43 -10.63
C ALA A 60 -4.66 -25.99 -10.27
N LEU A 61 -3.91 -25.34 -9.37
CA LEU A 61 -4.13 -23.93 -9.01
C LEU A 61 -3.85 -22.97 -10.18
N GLN A 62 -2.86 -23.26 -11.03
CA GLN A 62 -2.51 -22.44 -12.19
C GLN A 62 -3.50 -22.57 -13.35
N GLN A 63 -4.08 -23.77 -13.53
CA GLN A 63 -5.01 -24.08 -14.62
C GLN A 63 -6.48 -23.78 -14.27
N ARG A 64 -6.74 -23.12 -13.14
CA ARG A 64 -8.10 -22.80 -12.71
C ARG A 64 -8.82 -21.89 -13.71
N GLU A 65 -10.03 -22.26 -14.10
CA GLU A 65 -10.90 -21.46 -14.98
C GLU A 65 -11.74 -20.46 -14.18
N THR A 66 -12.15 -20.81 -12.97
CA THR A 66 -12.92 -19.98 -12.04
C THR A 66 -12.07 -19.60 -10.81
N PRO A 67 -12.21 -18.36 -10.28
CA PRO A 67 -11.48 -17.94 -9.09
C PRO A 67 -11.99 -18.57 -7.78
N GLU A 68 -13.21 -19.12 -7.79
CA GLU A 68 -13.88 -19.69 -6.62
C GLU A 68 -13.50 -21.16 -6.37
N ASP A 69 -13.29 -21.96 -7.42
CA ASP A 69 -12.90 -23.37 -7.28
C ASP A 69 -11.39 -23.52 -7.09
N GLY A 70 -10.95 -24.24 -6.05
CA GLY A 70 -9.52 -24.51 -5.84
C GLY A 70 -8.70 -23.32 -5.36
N GLY A 71 -9.36 -22.28 -4.83
CA GLY A 71 -8.71 -21.07 -4.31
C GLY A 71 -7.93 -21.28 -3.00
N TRP A 72 -7.60 -20.17 -2.32
CA TRP A 72 -6.85 -20.20 -1.07
C TRP A 72 -7.55 -21.00 0.03
N HIS A 73 -8.87 -20.85 0.17
CA HIS A 73 -9.68 -21.56 1.16
C HIS A 73 -9.59 -23.07 1.01
N ASP A 74 -9.54 -23.59 -0.23
CA ASP A 74 -9.38 -25.01 -0.50
C ASP A 74 -8.01 -25.54 -0.09
N LEU A 75 -6.95 -24.75 -0.25
CA LEU A 75 -5.60 -25.13 0.18
C LEU A 75 -5.50 -25.23 1.71
N VAL A 76 -6.19 -24.33 2.41
CA VAL A 76 -6.32 -24.36 3.87
C VAL A 76 -7.17 -25.56 4.30
N ALA A 77 -8.30 -25.81 3.64
CA ALA A 77 -9.20 -26.92 3.96
C ALA A 77 -8.60 -28.30 3.68
N LYS A 78 -7.73 -28.41 2.67
CA LYS A 78 -6.93 -29.61 2.39
C LYS A 78 -5.78 -29.80 3.39
N GLY A 79 -5.54 -28.84 4.27
CA GLY A 79 -4.47 -28.88 5.27
C GLY A 79 -3.07 -28.75 4.65
N PHE A 80 -2.92 -27.99 3.57
CA PHE A 80 -1.60 -27.66 3.01
C PHE A 80 -0.97 -26.44 3.66
N ILE A 81 -1.81 -25.49 4.10
CA ILE A 81 -1.44 -24.22 4.69
C ILE A 81 -2.02 -24.14 6.08
N GLU A 82 -1.24 -23.60 7.01
CA GLU A 82 -1.61 -23.46 8.41
C GLU A 82 -1.29 -22.03 8.88
N TYR A 83 -2.25 -21.36 9.52
CA TYR A 83 -2.07 -20.02 10.09
C TYR A 83 -1.39 -20.11 11.44
N ILE A 84 -0.18 -19.58 11.56
CA ILE A 84 0.59 -19.62 12.80
C ILE A 84 0.51 -18.24 13.46
N ASP A 85 0.11 -18.20 14.72
CA ASP A 85 0.15 -16.99 15.55
C ASP A 85 1.51 -16.82 16.23
N THR A 86 1.74 -15.65 16.82
CA THR A 86 3.03 -15.30 17.45
C THR A 86 3.41 -16.23 18.59
N GLU A 87 2.44 -16.76 19.35
CA GLU A 87 2.69 -17.67 20.47
C GLU A 87 2.94 -19.11 20.00
N GLU A 88 2.26 -19.56 18.94
CA GLU A 88 2.50 -20.86 18.34
C GLU A 88 3.86 -20.89 17.63
N GLU A 89 4.31 -19.75 17.09
CA GLU A 89 5.61 -19.59 16.45
C GLU A 89 6.77 -20.06 17.35
N GLU A 90 6.76 -19.73 18.64
CA GLU A 90 7.75 -20.14 19.65
C GLU A 90 7.93 -21.66 19.76
N THR A 91 6.89 -22.43 19.43
CA THR A 91 6.90 -23.90 19.50
C THR A 91 7.13 -24.58 18.15
N THR A 92 7.23 -23.80 17.07
CA THR A 92 7.35 -24.32 15.71
C THR A 92 8.75 -24.14 15.16
N MET A 93 9.16 -25.05 14.26
CA MET A 93 10.42 -24.92 13.55
C MET A 93 10.16 -24.68 12.07
N ILE A 94 10.49 -23.48 11.59
CA ILE A 94 10.19 -23.01 10.25
C ILE A 94 11.46 -23.06 9.39
N SER A 95 11.35 -23.63 8.20
CA SER A 95 12.40 -23.57 7.17
C SER A 95 12.22 -22.34 6.29
N MET A 96 13.30 -21.66 5.92
CA MET A 96 13.24 -20.45 5.10
C MET A 96 13.04 -20.76 3.62
N THR A 97 13.67 -21.84 3.15
CA THR A 97 13.58 -22.27 1.75
C THR A 97 13.31 -23.76 1.65
N ILE A 98 12.77 -24.17 0.51
CA ILE A 98 12.59 -25.59 0.18
C ILE A 98 13.93 -26.32 0.12
N ASN A 99 15.02 -25.61 -0.23
CA ASN A 99 16.36 -26.19 -0.26
C ASN A 99 16.82 -26.64 1.12
N ASP A 100 16.48 -25.89 2.18
CA ASP A 100 16.82 -26.26 3.56
C ASP A 100 16.18 -27.60 3.94
N LEU A 101 14.93 -27.83 3.52
CA LEU A 101 14.24 -29.12 3.71
C LEU A 101 14.89 -30.27 2.93
N VAL A 102 15.41 -29.97 1.73
CA VAL A 102 16.11 -30.98 0.91
C VAL A 102 17.45 -31.33 1.52
N SER A 103 18.23 -30.33 1.93
CA SER A 103 19.52 -30.50 2.61
C SER A 103 19.36 -31.31 3.91
N ALA A 104 18.35 -30.98 4.72
CA ALA A 104 18.02 -31.72 5.94
C ALA A 104 17.70 -33.19 5.72
N ARG A 105 17.23 -33.54 4.52
CA ARG A 105 16.91 -34.93 4.14
C ARG A 105 18.11 -35.69 3.61
N VAL A 106 18.98 -35.02 2.85
CA VAL A 106 20.11 -35.65 2.16
C VAL A 106 21.30 -35.77 3.10
N ASN A 107 21.61 -34.71 3.84
CA ASN A 107 22.71 -34.63 4.81
C ASN A 107 22.17 -34.21 6.18
N PRO A 108 21.59 -35.11 6.97
CA PRO A 108 21.05 -34.77 8.30
C PRO A 108 22.11 -34.20 9.24
N GLU A 109 23.36 -34.67 9.15
CA GLU A 109 24.45 -34.25 10.05
C GLU A 109 24.93 -32.80 9.81
N GLU A 110 24.78 -32.27 8.60
CA GLU A 110 25.14 -30.88 8.27
C GLU A 110 23.94 -29.92 8.40
N ALA A 111 22.75 -30.47 8.58
CA ALA A 111 21.54 -29.69 8.56
C ALA A 111 21.30 -28.97 9.88
N TYR A 112 20.81 -27.73 9.79
CA TYR A 112 20.52 -26.92 10.96
C TYR A 112 19.47 -27.55 11.89
N SER A 113 18.47 -28.21 11.32
CA SER A 113 17.43 -28.92 12.07
C SER A 113 16.93 -30.14 11.32
N GLU A 114 16.75 -31.23 12.05
CA GLU A 114 16.12 -32.45 11.52
C GLU A 114 14.59 -32.39 11.60
N THR A 115 14.02 -31.45 12.37
CA THR A 115 12.62 -31.48 12.82
C THR A 115 11.80 -30.26 12.41
N TYR A 116 11.94 -29.82 11.16
CA TYR A 116 11.08 -28.79 10.58
C TYR A 116 9.59 -29.17 10.63
N THR A 117 8.77 -28.26 11.15
CA THR A 117 7.30 -28.40 11.22
C THR A 117 6.61 -27.63 10.10
N HIS A 118 7.19 -26.51 9.67
CA HIS A 118 6.63 -25.65 8.63
C HIS A 118 7.72 -25.10 7.69
N CYS A 119 7.28 -24.50 6.60
CA CYS A 119 8.13 -23.84 5.62
C CYS A 119 7.51 -22.49 5.24
N GLU A 120 8.36 -21.47 5.14
CA GLU A 120 7.99 -20.15 4.67
C GLU A 120 7.49 -20.21 3.22
N ILE A 121 6.43 -19.48 2.90
CA ILE A 121 5.88 -19.48 1.53
C ILE A 121 6.87 -18.80 0.59
N HIS A 122 7.31 -17.61 0.98
CA HIS A 122 8.41 -16.90 0.35
C HIS A 122 8.97 -15.83 1.31
N PRO A 123 10.30 -15.74 1.51
CA PRO A 123 10.88 -14.79 2.47
C PRO A 123 10.53 -13.32 2.21
N SER A 124 10.23 -12.93 0.97
CA SER A 124 9.85 -11.54 0.64
C SER A 124 8.52 -11.09 1.25
N LEU A 125 7.68 -12.02 1.73
CA LEU A 125 6.39 -11.69 2.35
C LEU A 125 6.55 -11.04 3.73
N ILE A 126 7.77 -11.00 4.28
CA ILE A 126 8.09 -10.20 5.46
C ILE A 126 7.99 -8.68 5.20
N LEU A 127 8.09 -8.26 3.93
CA LEU A 127 8.10 -6.85 3.56
C LEU A 127 6.70 -6.26 3.54
N GLY A 128 6.55 -5.06 4.10
CA GLY A 128 5.33 -4.26 3.95
C GLY A 128 5.17 -3.68 2.53
N VAL A 129 4.02 -3.06 2.27
CA VAL A 129 3.66 -2.50 0.94
C VAL A 129 4.75 -1.56 0.40
N CYS A 130 5.21 -0.59 1.18
CA CYS A 130 6.23 0.38 0.76
C CYS A 130 7.64 -0.24 0.59
N ALA A 131 7.98 -1.27 1.36
CA ALA A 131 9.28 -1.93 1.24
C ALA A 131 9.29 -2.90 0.03
N SER A 132 8.14 -3.48 -0.30
CA SER A 132 7.99 -4.44 -1.40
C SER A 132 8.19 -3.82 -2.79
N ILE A 133 8.09 -2.49 -2.92
CA ILE A 133 8.35 -1.75 -4.16
C ILE A 133 9.82 -1.36 -4.35
N ILE A 134 10.67 -1.59 -3.34
CA ILE A 134 12.10 -1.30 -3.44
C ILE A 134 12.76 -2.41 -4.28
N PRO A 135 13.47 -2.07 -5.37
CA PRO A 135 14.24 -3.06 -6.11
C PRO A 135 15.46 -3.49 -5.28
N PHE A 136 15.70 -4.80 -5.18
CA PHE A 136 16.84 -5.40 -4.47
C PHE A 136 17.05 -4.85 -3.04
N PRO A 137 16.04 -4.94 -2.14
CA PRO A 137 16.13 -4.39 -0.79
C PRO A 137 17.18 -5.09 0.08
N ASP A 138 17.51 -6.34 -0.24
CA ASP A 138 18.54 -7.19 0.37
C ASP A 138 19.98 -6.77 0.05
N HIS A 139 20.20 -6.03 -1.04
CA HIS A 139 21.50 -5.50 -1.43
C HIS A 139 21.76 -4.07 -0.94
N ASN A 140 20.87 -3.53 -0.11
CA ASN A 140 20.96 -2.15 0.37
C ASN A 140 21.23 -2.10 1.87
N GLN A 141 21.83 -0.99 2.33
CA GLN A 141 22.01 -0.78 3.76
C GLN A 141 20.64 -0.55 4.41
N SER A 142 20.35 -1.26 5.51
CA SER A 142 19.04 -1.23 6.19
C SER A 142 18.42 0.18 6.38
N PRO A 143 19.15 1.21 6.84
CA PRO A 143 18.58 2.56 7.00
C PRO A 143 18.05 3.17 5.69
N ARG A 144 18.69 2.85 4.54
CA ARG A 144 18.28 3.37 3.23
C ARG A 144 16.94 2.81 2.78
N ASN A 145 16.63 1.57 3.14
CA ASN A 145 15.32 0.96 2.87
C ASN A 145 14.20 1.66 3.66
N THR A 146 14.49 2.03 4.92
CA THR A 146 13.55 2.79 5.75
C THR A 146 13.29 4.18 5.16
N TYR A 147 14.33 4.85 4.68
CA TYR A 147 14.18 6.16 4.02
C TYR A 147 13.31 6.08 2.77
N GLN A 148 13.55 5.10 1.89
CA GLN A 148 12.73 4.94 0.69
C GLN A 148 11.27 4.61 1.02
N SER A 149 11.03 3.82 2.08
CA SER A 149 9.67 3.49 2.51
C SER A 149 8.91 4.71 3.03
N ALA A 150 9.59 5.66 3.65
CA ALA A 150 9.00 6.93 4.09
C ALA A 150 8.80 7.90 2.91
N MET A 151 9.84 8.12 2.09
CA MET A 151 9.80 9.03 0.95
C MET A 151 8.84 8.58 -0.15
N GLY A 152 8.66 7.27 -0.33
CA GLY A 152 7.73 6.73 -1.32
C GLY A 152 6.27 7.21 -1.14
N LYS A 153 5.88 7.58 0.09
CA LYS A 153 4.55 8.14 0.38
C LYS A 153 4.35 9.57 -0.14
N GLN A 154 5.45 10.27 -0.42
CA GLN A 154 5.47 11.63 -0.96
C GLN A 154 5.57 11.64 -2.48
N ALA A 155 5.67 10.47 -3.12
CA ALA A 155 5.77 10.36 -4.57
C ALA A 155 4.50 10.86 -5.26
N MET A 156 4.69 11.41 -6.46
CA MET A 156 3.59 11.85 -7.32
C MET A 156 3.32 10.80 -8.39
N GLY A 157 2.04 10.54 -8.65
CA GLY A 157 1.61 9.53 -9.59
C GLY A 157 0.14 9.65 -9.90
N ILE A 158 -0.46 8.57 -10.40
CA ILE A 158 -1.91 8.44 -10.47
C ILE A 158 -2.34 7.70 -9.21
N TYR A 159 -3.05 8.37 -8.31
CA TYR A 159 -3.49 7.78 -7.04
C TYR A 159 -4.81 6.99 -7.19
N VAL A 160 -5.72 7.43 -8.04
CA VAL A 160 -6.92 6.69 -8.48
C VAL A 160 -7.29 7.09 -9.91
N THR A 161 -7.98 6.22 -10.65
CA THR A 161 -8.38 6.48 -12.04
C THR A 161 -9.50 7.51 -12.17
N ASN A 162 -10.41 7.59 -11.19
CA ASN A 162 -11.55 8.51 -11.18
C ASN A 162 -11.23 9.88 -10.57
N TYR A 163 -9.94 10.26 -10.50
CA TYR A 163 -9.51 11.53 -9.89
C TYR A 163 -10.16 12.76 -10.54
N GLN A 164 -10.51 12.70 -11.83
CA GLN A 164 -11.15 13.80 -12.56
C GLN A 164 -12.57 14.11 -12.07
N PHE A 165 -13.26 13.11 -11.51
CA PHE A 165 -14.61 13.26 -10.99
C PHE A 165 -14.63 13.52 -9.47
N ARG A 166 -13.48 13.33 -8.81
CA ARG A 166 -13.37 13.42 -7.35
C ARG A 166 -12.94 14.81 -6.93
N MET A 167 -13.73 15.44 -6.05
CA MET A 167 -13.42 16.76 -5.48
C MET A 167 -12.55 16.62 -4.23
N ASP A 168 -11.27 16.33 -4.42
CA ASP A 168 -10.28 16.29 -3.34
C ASP A 168 -9.71 17.68 -3.01
N THR A 169 -9.39 17.91 -1.74
CA THR A 169 -8.79 19.18 -1.31
C THR A 169 -7.48 19.49 -2.03
N LEU A 170 -6.58 18.51 -2.14
CA LEU A 170 -5.30 18.62 -2.83
C LEU A 170 -5.04 17.33 -3.59
N ALA A 171 -4.66 17.44 -4.86
CA ALA A 171 -4.21 16.29 -5.64
C ALA A 171 -3.07 16.68 -6.57
N TYR A 172 -2.08 15.80 -6.65
CA TYR A 172 -0.95 15.88 -7.57
C TYR A 172 -1.00 14.71 -8.53
N VAL A 173 -1.08 14.97 -9.83
CA VAL A 173 -1.17 13.93 -10.86
C VAL A 173 -0.08 14.13 -11.89
N LEU A 174 0.70 13.08 -12.15
CA LEU A 174 1.77 13.12 -13.14
C LEU A 174 1.22 13.04 -14.57
N TYR A 175 1.77 13.81 -15.52
CA TYR A 175 1.31 13.78 -16.91
C TYR A 175 1.60 12.44 -17.60
N TYR A 176 2.83 11.94 -17.44
CA TYR A 176 3.31 10.76 -18.16
C TYR A 176 3.98 9.75 -17.20
N PRO A 177 3.20 9.10 -16.32
CA PRO A 177 3.72 8.06 -15.44
C PRO A 177 4.13 6.83 -16.26
N GLN A 178 5.28 6.27 -15.93
CA GLN A 178 5.87 5.12 -16.62
C GLN A 178 6.01 3.92 -15.70
N LYS A 179 5.86 2.74 -16.28
CA LYS A 179 6.13 1.48 -15.59
C LYS A 179 7.63 1.39 -15.28
N PRO A 180 8.02 1.05 -14.04
CA PRO A 180 9.43 0.87 -13.72
C PRO A 180 10.03 -0.28 -14.54
N LEU A 181 11.26 -0.13 -15.00
CA LEU A 181 11.96 -1.16 -15.77
C LEU A 181 12.28 -2.39 -14.92
N VAL A 182 12.70 -2.17 -13.68
CA VAL A 182 12.96 -3.21 -12.69
C VAL A 182 11.77 -3.31 -11.75
N THR A 183 11.11 -4.46 -11.73
CA THR A 183 9.92 -4.71 -10.92
C THR A 183 10.14 -5.87 -9.96
N THR A 184 9.62 -5.75 -8.74
CA THR A 184 9.48 -6.89 -7.83
C THR A 184 8.23 -7.70 -8.18
N ARG A 185 8.17 -8.98 -7.79
CA ARG A 185 6.96 -9.79 -7.96
C ARG A 185 5.77 -9.22 -7.17
N ALA A 186 6.02 -8.60 -6.02
CA ALA A 186 4.99 -7.98 -5.20
C ALA A 186 4.28 -6.81 -5.91
N MET A 187 4.97 -6.08 -6.80
CA MET A 187 4.36 -4.98 -7.57
C MET A 187 3.21 -5.44 -8.46
N GLU A 188 3.19 -6.70 -8.89
CA GLU A 188 2.10 -7.27 -9.68
C GLU A 188 0.81 -7.36 -8.85
N HIS A 189 0.92 -7.84 -7.61
CA HIS A 189 -0.20 -7.95 -6.67
C HIS A 189 -0.68 -6.59 -6.15
N LEU A 190 0.21 -5.60 -6.05
CA LEU A 190 -0.12 -4.23 -5.64
C LEU A 190 -0.68 -3.37 -6.79
N HIS A 191 -0.79 -3.92 -8.00
CA HIS A 191 -1.19 -3.18 -9.20
C HIS A 191 -0.33 -1.93 -9.51
N PHE A 192 0.90 -1.88 -9.00
CA PHE A 192 1.80 -0.74 -9.16
C PHE A 192 2.20 -0.53 -10.63
N ARG A 193 2.17 -1.60 -11.43
CA ARG A 193 2.38 -1.52 -12.88
C ARG A 193 1.23 -0.82 -13.60
N GLN A 194 0.02 -0.87 -13.07
CA GLN A 194 -1.16 -0.21 -13.66
C GLN A 194 -1.22 1.26 -13.25
N LEU A 195 -0.86 1.57 -12.01
CA LEU A 195 -0.83 2.92 -11.45
C LEU A 195 0.59 3.29 -10.97
N PRO A 196 1.51 3.64 -11.91
CA PRO A 196 2.87 4.00 -11.53
C PRO A 196 2.95 5.40 -10.92
N ALA A 197 3.96 5.59 -10.06
CA ALA A 197 4.25 6.85 -9.38
C ALA A 197 5.64 7.42 -9.73
N GLY A 198 6.07 7.27 -10.98
CA GLY A 198 7.38 7.73 -11.44
C GLY A 198 7.57 7.71 -12.95
N ILE A 199 8.73 8.18 -13.40
CA ILE A 199 9.17 8.18 -14.81
C ILE A 199 10.57 7.56 -14.85
N ASN A 200 10.85 6.72 -15.85
CA ASN A 200 12.21 6.21 -16.04
C ASN A 200 13.08 7.34 -16.59
N ALA A 201 14.17 7.65 -15.88
CA ALA A 201 15.14 8.67 -16.25
C ALA A 201 16.43 8.02 -16.76
N ILE A 202 17.07 8.63 -17.76
CA ILE A 202 18.46 8.30 -18.11
C ILE A 202 19.35 9.10 -17.15
N VAL A 203 20.08 8.40 -16.30
CA VAL A 203 20.91 8.99 -15.25
C VAL A 203 22.39 8.74 -15.58
N ALA A 204 23.20 9.79 -15.53
CA ALA A 204 24.65 9.72 -15.66
C ALA A 204 25.30 10.10 -14.32
N ILE A 205 26.19 9.25 -13.80
CA ILE A 205 26.93 9.51 -12.58
C ILE A 205 28.31 10.06 -12.99
N ALA A 206 28.48 11.37 -12.90
CA ALA A 206 29.73 12.04 -13.26
C ALA A 206 29.91 13.34 -12.48
N CYS A 207 31.16 13.72 -12.22
CA CYS A 207 31.49 15.05 -11.72
C CYS A 207 31.45 16.04 -12.90
N TYR A 208 30.46 16.93 -12.95
CA TYR A 208 30.29 17.86 -14.05
C TYR A 208 29.89 19.25 -13.55
N SER A 209 30.62 20.29 -13.98
CA SER A 209 30.35 21.71 -13.71
C SER A 209 30.30 22.17 -12.24
N GLY A 210 30.36 21.26 -11.26
CA GLY A 210 30.31 21.58 -9.83
C GLY A 210 28.90 21.86 -9.28
N TYR A 211 27.87 21.97 -10.13
CA TYR A 211 26.48 22.21 -9.72
C TYR A 211 25.72 20.94 -9.26
N ASN A 212 26.39 19.79 -9.16
CA ASN A 212 25.81 18.53 -8.67
C ASN A 212 26.48 18.03 -7.36
N GLN A 213 26.98 18.97 -6.54
CA GLN A 213 27.58 18.68 -5.24
C GLN A 213 26.52 18.63 -4.13
N GLU A 214 26.83 17.97 -3.00
CA GLU A 214 25.98 17.96 -1.79
C GLU A 214 24.51 17.59 -2.06
N ASP A 215 24.28 16.42 -2.64
CA ASP A 215 22.95 15.86 -2.98
C ASP A 215 22.12 16.68 -3.99
N SER A 216 22.73 17.66 -4.68
CA SER A 216 22.11 18.35 -5.81
C SER A 216 22.23 17.58 -7.12
N VAL A 217 21.26 17.78 -8.01
CA VAL A 217 21.21 17.11 -9.32
C VAL A 217 21.02 18.12 -10.44
N ILE A 218 21.73 17.91 -11.56
CA ILE A 218 21.59 18.71 -12.77
C ILE A 218 20.58 18.00 -13.69
N MET A 219 19.55 18.72 -14.13
CA MET A 219 18.56 18.22 -15.08
C MET A 219 18.75 18.80 -16.47
N ASN A 220 18.43 18.01 -17.49
CA ASN A 220 18.45 18.45 -18.88
C ASN A 220 17.20 19.28 -19.21
N GLN A 221 17.40 20.58 -19.48
CA GLN A 221 16.32 21.51 -19.84
C GLN A 221 15.50 21.04 -21.05
N SER A 222 16.15 20.50 -22.09
CA SER A 222 15.44 20.03 -23.28
C SER A 222 14.46 18.89 -23.00
N SER A 223 14.72 18.07 -21.97
CA SER A 223 13.79 17.04 -21.52
C SER A 223 12.59 17.65 -20.81
N ILE A 224 12.82 18.67 -19.96
CA ILE A 224 11.77 19.40 -19.23
C ILE A 224 10.83 20.11 -20.21
N ASP A 225 11.39 20.73 -21.25
CA ASP A 225 10.63 21.42 -22.29
C ASP A 225 9.67 20.46 -23.04
N ARG A 226 10.10 19.20 -23.19
CA ARG A 226 9.30 18.10 -23.77
C ARG A 226 8.29 17.49 -22.79
N GLY A 227 8.24 17.95 -21.55
CA GLY A 227 7.27 17.51 -20.55
C GLY A 227 7.79 16.53 -19.50
N PHE A 228 9.11 16.35 -19.37
CA PHE A 228 9.71 15.53 -18.33
C PHE A 228 9.29 16.02 -16.93
N PHE A 229 8.74 15.11 -16.12
CA PHE A 229 8.19 15.37 -14.77
C PHE A 229 7.13 16.48 -14.65
N ARG A 230 6.41 16.84 -15.73
CA ARG A 230 5.25 17.74 -15.59
C ARG A 230 4.15 17.09 -14.76
N SER A 231 3.58 17.86 -13.83
CA SER A 231 2.47 17.45 -12.98
C SER A 231 1.30 18.44 -13.06
N LEU A 232 0.10 17.94 -12.82
CA LEU A 232 -1.12 18.69 -12.57
C LEU A 232 -1.28 18.84 -11.06
N PHE A 233 -1.67 20.03 -10.65
CA PHE A 233 -2.04 20.33 -9.27
C PHE A 233 -3.51 20.74 -9.23
N PHE A 234 -4.31 20.02 -8.46
CA PHE A 234 -5.70 20.34 -8.19
C PHE A 234 -5.83 20.81 -6.75
N ARG A 235 -6.60 21.87 -6.55
CA ARG A 235 -6.99 22.35 -5.23
C ARG A 235 -8.48 22.67 -5.24
N SER A 236 -9.22 22.02 -4.36
CA SER A 236 -10.65 22.26 -4.19
C SER A 236 -10.89 23.17 -3.00
N TYR A 237 -11.84 24.07 -3.15
CA TYR A 237 -12.33 24.96 -2.09
C TYR A 237 -13.79 24.64 -1.83
N ARG A 238 -14.20 24.69 -0.56
CA ARG A 238 -15.58 24.45 -0.15
C ARG A 238 -16.00 25.55 0.81
N ASP A 239 -17.17 26.10 0.56
CA ASP A 239 -17.88 26.98 1.47
C ASP A 239 -19.35 26.55 1.51
N GLU A 240 -20.06 26.96 2.54
CA GLU A 240 -21.47 26.64 2.78
C GLU A 240 -22.21 27.86 3.31
N GLU A 241 -23.47 28.04 2.92
CA GLU A 241 -24.32 29.10 3.49
C GLU A 241 -24.73 28.73 4.91
N LYS A 242 -24.28 29.51 5.90
CA LYS A 242 -24.70 29.29 7.28
C LYS A 242 -25.94 30.12 7.57
N LYS A 243 -26.89 29.51 8.30
CA LYS A 243 -28.01 30.21 8.91
C LYS A 243 -27.64 30.55 10.34
N MET A 244 -27.49 31.83 10.64
CA MET A 244 -27.35 32.31 12.02
C MET A 244 -28.73 32.70 12.54
N GLY A 245 -29.33 31.83 13.35
CA GLY A 245 -30.67 32.02 13.90
C GLY A 245 -31.78 31.88 12.86
N THR A 246 -32.94 32.48 13.13
CA THR A 246 -34.17 32.30 12.33
C THR A 246 -34.26 33.20 11.10
N LEU A 247 -33.50 34.30 11.05
CA LEU A 247 -33.69 35.39 10.08
C LEU A 247 -32.45 35.77 9.25
N VAL A 248 -31.23 35.47 9.71
CA VAL A 248 -30.00 35.87 9.00
C VAL A 248 -29.44 34.67 8.24
N LYS A 249 -29.56 34.72 6.91
CA LYS A 249 -29.01 33.72 5.98
C LYS A 249 -27.87 34.36 5.19
N GLU A 250 -26.72 33.69 5.15
CA GLU A 250 -25.65 34.02 4.20
C GLU A 250 -26.06 33.61 2.79
N ASP A 251 -25.74 34.42 1.79
CA ASP A 251 -26.10 34.17 0.40
C ASP A 251 -24.88 34.27 -0.51
N PHE A 252 -24.80 33.37 -1.48
CA PHE A 252 -23.85 33.47 -2.57
C PHE A 252 -24.36 34.43 -3.64
N GLY A 253 -23.49 35.33 -4.06
CA GLY A 253 -23.81 36.33 -5.05
C GLY A 253 -22.63 37.25 -5.28
N ARG A 254 -22.68 38.00 -6.38
CA ARG A 254 -21.64 38.98 -6.69
C ARG A 254 -21.73 40.20 -5.77
N PRO A 255 -20.73 40.45 -4.90
CA PRO A 255 -20.77 41.60 -3.99
C PRO A 255 -20.48 42.91 -4.73
N ASN A 256 -21.32 43.92 -4.49
CA ASN A 256 -21.12 45.28 -4.97
C ASN A 256 -20.47 46.15 -3.90
N ARG A 257 -19.55 47.03 -4.32
CA ARG A 257 -18.89 47.98 -3.41
C ARG A 257 -19.84 49.00 -2.77
N MET A 258 -21.02 49.21 -3.36
CA MET A 258 -22.04 50.11 -2.81
C MET A 258 -22.87 49.44 -1.71
N ASP A 259 -23.14 48.15 -1.85
CA ASP A 259 -24.08 47.42 -0.99
C ASP A 259 -23.38 46.63 0.13
N THR A 260 -22.08 46.37 -0.02
CA THR A 260 -21.32 45.51 0.91
C THR A 260 -20.19 46.27 1.59
N MET A 261 -20.10 46.12 2.92
CA MET A 261 -18.99 46.63 3.72
C MET A 261 -17.98 45.51 4.03
N GLY A 262 -16.69 45.85 4.17
CA GLY A 262 -15.66 44.89 4.56
C GLY A 262 -15.20 43.95 3.44
N MET A 263 -15.34 44.34 2.17
CA MET A 263 -14.81 43.58 1.04
C MET A 263 -13.29 43.37 1.19
N ARG A 264 -12.82 42.15 0.90
CA ARG A 264 -11.40 41.84 0.92
C ARG A 264 -10.70 42.50 -0.26
N HIS A 265 -9.40 42.75 -0.12
CA HIS A 265 -8.56 43.15 -1.23
C HIS A 265 -8.46 41.97 -2.21
N GLY A 266 -9.05 42.14 -3.40
CA GLY A 266 -9.14 41.11 -4.45
C GLY A 266 -10.00 41.57 -5.62
N SER A 267 -9.85 40.94 -6.78
CA SER A 267 -10.74 41.16 -7.92
C SER A 267 -11.97 40.27 -7.81
N TYR A 268 -13.14 40.88 -7.97
CA TYR A 268 -14.46 40.22 -7.99
C TYR A 268 -15.06 40.22 -9.41
N ASP A 269 -14.30 40.64 -10.42
CA ASP A 269 -14.79 40.81 -11.79
C ASP A 269 -14.99 39.47 -12.52
N LYS A 270 -14.40 38.41 -11.97
CA LYS A 270 -14.41 37.05 -12.51
C LYS A 270 -15.55 36.19 -11.95
N LEU A 271 -16.42 36.77 -11.13
CA LEU A 271 -17.59 36.10 -10.57
C LEU A 271 -18.80 36.35 -11.46
N ASP A 272 -19.57 35.30 -11.71
CA ASP A 272 -20.91 35.39 -12.31
C ASP A 272 -21.93 35.90 -11.26
N ASP A 273 -23.18 36.09 -11.69
CA ASP A 273 -24.25 36.63 -10.83
C ASP A 273 -24.57 35.73 -9.63
N ASP A 274 -24.27 34.43 -9.74
CA ASP A 274 -24.38 33.44 -8.65
C ASP A 274 -23.23 33.53 -7.62
N GLY A 275 -22.27 34.43 -7.83
CA GLY A 275 -21.12 34.62 -6.95
C GLY A 275 -20.04 33.54 -7.12
N LEU A 276 -20.06 32.74 -8.19
CA LEU A 276 -19.04 31.73 -8.47
C LEU A 276 -18.24 32.07 -9.73
N ALA A 277 -16.97 31.68 -9.76
CA ALA A 277 -16.15 31.81 -10.95
C ALA A 277 -16.44 30.65 -11.94
N PRO A 278 -16.82 30.92 -13.21
CA PRO A 278 -17.17 29.86 -14.14
C PRO A 278 -15.94 29.00 -14.54
N PRO A 279 -16.12 27.69 -14.77
CA PRO A 279 -15.03 26.80 -15.18
C PRO A 279 -14.30 27.29 -16.44
N GLY A 280 -12.96 27.27 -16.39
CA GLY A 280 -12.10 27.73 -17.50
C GLY A 280 -11.59 29.16 -17.35
N THR A 281 -12.12 29.93 -16.40
CA THR A 281 -11.62 31.27 -16.09
C THR A 281 -10.23 31.21 -15.45
N ARG A 282 -9.27 31.96 -16.00
CA ARG A 282 -7.93 32.06 -15.43
C ARG A 282 -7.97 32.91 -14.17
N VAL A 283 -7.65 32.29 -13.04
CA VAL A 283 -7.51 32.95 -11.73
C VAL A 283 -6.03 32.99 -11.30
N SER A 284 -5.66 34.04 -10.59
CA SER A 284 -4.28 34.29 -10.14
C SER A 284 -4.24 35.17 -8.88
N GLY A 285 -3.28 34.92 -7.99
CA GLY A 285 -3.02 35.80 -6.85
C GLY A 285 -4.22 35.92 -5.89
N GLU A 286 -4.73 37.15 -5.76
CA GLU A 286 -5.82 37.54 -4.85
C GLU A 286 -7.21 37.56 -5.52
N ASP A 287 -7.36 36.91 -6.67
CA ASP A 287 -8.67 36.77 -7.31
C ASP A 287 -9.64 35.97 -6.45
N VAL A 288 -10.86 36.50 -6.29
CA VAL A 288 -11.92 35.84 -5.52
C VAL A 288 -12.64 34.83 -6.39
N ILE A 289 -12.81 33.60 -5.88
CA ILE A 289 -13.47 32.48 -6.57
C ILE A 289 -14.87 32.17 -6.03
N ILE A 290 -15.17 32.59 -4.79
CA ILE A 290 -16.46 32.40 -4.12
C ILE A 290 -16.83 33.74 -3.47
N GLY A 291 -17.86 34.39 -4.01
CA GLY A 291 -18.48 35.60 -3.49
C GLY A 291 -19.57 35.24 -2.50
N LYS A 292 -19.29 35.43 -1.21
CA LYS A 292 -20.22 35.16 -0.13
C LYS A 292 -20.51 36.45 0.64
N THR A 293 -21.79 36.71 0.88
CA THR A 293 -22.24 37.88 1.65
C THR A 293 -23.03 37.44 2.87
N SER A 294 -22.82 38.15 3.99
CA SER A 294 -23.52 37.90 5.24
C SER A 294 -24.26 39.19 5.62
N PRO A 295 -25.60 39.18 5.74
CA PRO A 295 -26.33 40.38 6.13
C PRO A 295 -26.02 40.75 7.58
N ILE A 296 -25.77 42.04 7.82
CA ILE A 296 -25.59 42.57 9.18
C ILE A 296 -26.97 42.72 9.80
N ALA A 297 -27.19 42.12 10.97
CA ALA A 297 -28.42 42.33 11.73
C ALA A 297 -28.52 43.82 12.13
N GLN A 298 -29.62 44.47 11.76
CA GLN A 298 -29.99 45.79 12.31
C GLN A 298 -30.44 45.66 13.76
#